data_AF-A0A2V1D2S9-F1
#
_entry.id   AF-A0A2V1D2S9-F1
#
_cell.length_a   1.000
_cell.length_b   1.000
_cell.length_c   1.000
_cell.angle_alpha   90.00
_cell.angle_beta   90.00
_cell.angle_gamma   90.00
#
_symmetry.space_group_name_H-M   'P 1'
#
loop_
_entity.id
_entity.type
_entity.pdbx_description
1 polymer ?
#
loop_
_entity_poly.entity_id
_entity_poly.type
_entity_poly.pdbx_seq_one_letter_code
_entity_poly.pdbx_strand_id
1 'polypeptide(L)' 'PPSRFDIVKHYEPQGALTLHRLSSPTTFTCSCCNKEKKAKLVATYRSRWDDLRCNG' A
#
# COMPACT_ATOMS: atom_id res chain seq x y z
N PRO A 1 -1.49 -1.38 10.62
CA PRO A 1 -0.68 -2.00 9.53
C PRO A 1 -0.10 -3.32 10.02
N PRO A 2 -0.07 -4.37 9.20
CA PRO A 2 0.67 -5.59 9.51
C PRO A 2 2.17 -5.31 9.74
N SER A 3 2.82 -6.07 10.63
CA SER A 3 4.24 -5.88 11.00
C SER A 3 5.23 -5.94 9.83
N ARG A 4 4.87 -6.61 8.73
CA ARG A 4 5.69 -6.66 7.50
C ARG A 4 5.76 -5.33 6.73
N PHE A 5 4.90 -4.36 7.07
CA PHE A 5 4.86 -3.04 6.43
C PHE A 5 5.44 -2.01 7.39
N ASP A 6 6.76 -1.83 7.31
CA ASP A 6 7.47 -0.77 8.02
C ASP A 6 7.30 0.56 7.26
N ILE A 7 6.44 1.44 7.77
CA ILE A 7 6.02 2.67 7.10
C ILE A 7 6.91 3.84 7.54
N VAL A 8 7.55 4.48 6.57
CA VAL A 8 8.38 5.68 6.79
C VAL A 8 7.63 6.97 6.52
N LYS A 9 6.53 6.92 5.75
CA LYS A 9 5.71 8.11 5.48
C LYS A 9 4.25 7.76 5.21
N HIS A 10 3.37 8.53 5.81
CA HIS A 10 1.94 8.59 5.47
C HIS A 10 1.68 9.82 4.61
N TYR A 11 0.86 9.65 3.58
CA TYR A 11 0.35 10.77 2.78
C TYR A 11 -1.10 11.03 3.17
N GLU A 12 -1.57 12.25 2.92
CA GLU A 12 -2.97 12.60 3.13
C GLU A 12 -3.89 11.70 2.29
N PRO A 13 -5.05 11.27 2.83
CA PRO A 13 -6.03 10.51 2.07
C PRO A 13 -6.53 11.27 0.85
N GLN A 14 -6.64 10.58 -0.29
CA GLN A 14 -7.27 11.07 -1.50
C GLN A 14 -8.53 10.25 -1.76
N GLY A 15 -9.67 10.79 -1.30
CA GLY A 15 -10.93 10.06 -1.27
C GLY A 15 -10.82 8.81 -0.41
N ALA A 16 -11.07 7.64 -1.01
CA ALA A 16 -10.98 6.35 -0.32
C ALA A 16 -9.57 5.74 -0.29
N LEU A 17 -8.56 6.37 -0.90
CA LEU A 17 -7.21 5.84 -0.96
C LEU A 17 -6.27 6.59 -0.01
N THR A 18 -5.43 5.86 0.70
CA THR A 18 -4.33 6.45 1.48
C THR A 18 -3.01 5.83 1.03
N LEU A 19 -2.07 6.65 0.58
CA LEU A 19 -0.75 6.19 0.16
C LEU A 19 0.19 6.10 1.36
N HIS A 20 1.02 5.06 1.38
CA HIS A 20 2.05 4.81 2.38
C HIS A 20 3.39 4.54 1.68
N ARG A 21 4.47 5.13 2.21
CA ARG A 21 5.84 4.79 1.82
C ARG A 21 6.45 3.85 2.84
N LEU A 22 6.99 2.74 2.37
CA LEU A 22 7.65 1.71 3.15
C LEU A 22 9.18 1.94 3.19
N SER A 23 9.83 1.46 4.25
CA SER A 23 11.30 1.55 4.39
C SER A 23 12.03 0.72 3.33
N SER A 24 11.53 -0.48 3.04
CA SER A 24 12.08 -1.44 2.09
C SER A 24 11.05 -1.85 1.02
N PRO A 25 11.49 -2.34 -0.15
CA PRO A 25 10.56 -2.85 -1.16
C PRO A 25 9.89 -4.12 -0.63
N THR A 26 8.58 -4.07 -0.44
CA THR A 26 7.78 -5.19 0.07
C THR A 26 6.96 -5.80 -1.06
N THR A 27 6.86 -7.13 -1.08
CA THR A 27 5.99 -7.83 -2.01
C THR A 27 4.54 -7.80 -1.50
N PHE A 28 3.60 -7.46 -2.38
CA PHE A 28 2.17 -7.49 -2.10
C PHE A 28 1.37 -7.77 -3.38
N THR A 29 0.15 -8.28 -3.22
CA THR A 29 -0.80 -8.43 -4.32
C THR A 29 -1.70 -7.20 -4.37
N CYS A 30 -1.77 -6.56 -5.53
CA CYS A 30 -2.72 -5.47 -5.75
C CYS A 30 -4.12 -6.04 -5.97
N SER A 31 -5.09 -5.68 -5.13
CA SER A 31 -6.49 -6.08 -5.25
C SER A 31 -7.24 -5.45 -6.43
N CYS A 32 -6.64 -4.48 -7.14
CA CYS A 32 -7.22 -3.88 -8.35
C CYS A 32 -6.82 -4.61 -9.62
N CYS A 33 -5.51 -4.79 -9.82
CA CYS A 33 -4.99 -5.41 -11.02
C CYS A 33 -4.69 -6.91 -10.86
N ASN A 34 -4.90 -7.47 -9.66
CA ASN A 34 -4.67 -8.88 -9.30
C ASN A 34 -3.28 -9.40 -9.68
N LYS A 35 -2.27 -8.52 -9.61
CA LYS A 35 -0.87 -8.85 -9.88
C LYS A 35 -0.04 -8.68 -8.63
N GLU A 36 0.95 -9.54 -8.48
CA GLU A 36 2.02 -9.36 -7.51
C GLU A 36 2.88 -8.15 -7.91
N LYS A 37 3.26 -7.37 -6.90
CA LYS A 37 4.08 -6.17 -7.02
C LYS A 37 5.15 -6.20 -5.94
N LYS A 38 6.33 -5.65 -6.25
CA LYS A 38 7.38 -5.39 -5.27
C LYS A 38 7.70 -3.90 -5.32
N ALA A 39 7.33 -3.15 -4.28
CA ALA A 39 7.51 -1.71 -4.27
C ALA A 39 7.65 -1.14 -2.85
N LYS A 40 8.14 0.10 -2.77
CA LYS A 40 8.16 0.90 -1.53
C LYS A 40 6.92 1.77 -1.36
N LEU A 41 5.99 1.75 -2.32
CA LEU A 41 4.75 2.51 -2.28
C LEU A 41 3.58 1.55 -2.34
N VAL A 42 2.66 1.70 -1.40
CA VAL A 42 1.43 0.94 -1.33
C VAL A 42 0.30 1.85 -0.90
N ALA A 43 -0.87 1.71 -1.52
CA ALA A 43 -2.06 2.41 -1.09
C ALA A 43 -3.04 1.45 -0.39
N THR A 44 -3.66 1.90 0.69
CA THR A 44 -4.79 1.20 1.33
C THR A 44 -6.10 1.78 0.81
N TYR A 45 -7.10 0.93 0.59
CA TYR A 45 -8.46 1.37 0.28
C TYR A 45 -9.31 1.40 1.56
N ARG A 46 -9.93 2.53 1.89
CA ARG A 46 -10.68 2.76 3.14
C ARG A 46 -9.88 2.37 4.39
N SER A 47 -8.57 2.66 4.38
CA SER A 47 -7.62 2.35 5.46
C SER A 47 -7.47 0.84 5.76
N ARG A 48 -7.90 -0.03 4.84
CA ARG A 48 -7.82 -1.49 4.95
C ARG A 48 -6.52 -2.02 4.37
N TRP A 49 -5.76 -2.73 5.19
CA TRP A 49 -4.47 -3.33 4.81
C TRP A 49 -4.60 -4.71 4.13
N ASP A 50 -5.80 -5.27 4.16
CA ASP A 50 -6.24 -6.41 3.36
C ASP A 50 -6.66 -5.99 1.94
N ASP A 51 -6.85 -4.69 1.68
CA ASP A 51 -7.19 -4.12 0.38
C ASP A 51 -6.10 -3.17 -0.12
N LEU A 52 -4.96 -3.76 -0.53
CA LEU A 52 -3.79 -3.03 -1.02
C LEU A 52 -3.86 -2.76 -2.52
N ARG A 53 -3.51 -1.54 -2.90
CA ARG A 53 -3.51 -1.07 -4.29
C ARG A 53 -2.10 -0.61 -4.68
N CYS A 54 -1.70 -0.92 -5.91
CA CYS A 54 -0.48 -0.35 -6.50
C CYS A 54 -0.74 1.09 -6.97
N ASN A 55 0.32 1.88 -7.13
CA ASN A 55 0.24 3.29 -7.49
C ASN A 55 0.19 3.56 -9.02
N GLY A 56 -0.34 2.62 -9.81
CA GLY A 56 -0.29 2.66 -11.28
C GLY A 56 1.05 2.22 -11.82
#